data_AF-A0A835HP61-F1
#
_entry.id   AF-A0A835HP61-F1
#
_cell.length_a   1.000
_cell.length_b   1.000
_cell.length_c   1.000
_cell.angle_alpha   90.00
_cell.angle_beta   90.00
_cell.angle_gamma   90.00
#
_symmetry.space_group_name_H-M   'P 1'
#
loop_
_entity.id
_entity.type
_entity.pdbx_description
1 polymer ?
#
loop_
_entity_poly.entity_id
_entity_poly.type
_entity_poly.pdbx_seq_one_letter_code
_entity_poly.pdbx_strand_id
1 'polypeptide(L)'
;MGRENGSSNNSILSFDFTTEAFGTMSVPDVYHIDNNSYLMMLALLNEKIACMVSLGFSLGKVPWHFEVWVLNEYGVKESWTKLYTIVLEYHFFPCGVFVNGKIVWWKRGSVTGEPMLCLWDPIAQE
;
A
#
# COMPACT_ATOMS: atom_id res chain seq x y z
N MET A 1 11.40 -33.33 -10.18
CA MET A 1 11.69 -31.89 -10.17
C MET A 1 10.40 -31.16 -10.54
N GLY A 2 9.61 -30.80 -9.52
CA GLY A 2 8.37 -30.05 -9.71
C GLY A 2 8.70 -28.60 -10.03
N ARG A 3 8.04 -28.04 -11.04
CA ARG A 3 8.10 -26.60 -11.34
C ARG A 3 7.42 -25.87 -10.18
N GLU A 4 8.19 -25.22 -9.33
CA GLU A 4 7.62 -24.27 -8.37
C GLU A 4 7.08 -23.09 -9.17
N ASN A 5 5.77 -22.88 -9.07
CA ASN A 5 5.08 -21.73 -9.61
C ASN A 5 5.77 -20.47 -9.08
N GLY A 6 6.21 -19.61 -10.00
CA GLY A 6 6.84 -18.33 -9.68
C GLY A 6 5.84 -17.37 -9.02
N SER A 7 5.56 -17.58 -7.74
CA SER A 7 4.99 -16.57 -6.85
C SER A 7 6.09 -15.54 -6.59
N SER A 8 5.92 -14.32 -7.09
CA SER A 8 6.70 -13.19 -6.61
C SER A 8 6.42 -13.00 -5.12
N ASN A 9 7.29 -13.52 -4.26
CA ASN A 9 7.16 -13.38 -2.81
C ASN A 9 7.46 -11.94 -2.41
N ASN A 10 6.45 -11.08 -2.45
CA ASN A 10 6.57 -9.73 -1.89
C ASN A 10 6.91 -9.86 -0.42
N SER A 11 7.99 -9.19 -0.02
CA SER A 11 8.44 -9.11 1.35
C SER A 11 8.91 -7.69 1.63
N ILE A 12 8.83 -7.31 2.89
CA ILE A 12 9.37 -6.05 3.38
C ILE A 12 10.75 -6.35 3.93
N LEU A 13 11.75 -5.61 3.48
CA LEU A 13 13.12 -5.71 3.95
C LEU A 13 13.31 -4.76 5.13
N SER A 14 13.86 -5.26 6.24
CA SER A 14 14.23 -4.47 7.41
C SER A 14 15.72 -4.59 7.70
N PHE A 15 16.31 -3.57 8.33
CA PHE A 15 17.67 -3.63 8.84
C PHE A 15 17.64 -3.30 10.34
N ASP A 16 18.16 -4.21 11.15
CA ASP A 16 18.26 -4.03 12.61
C ASP A 16 19.62 -3.41 12.95
N PHE A 17 19.61 -2.20 13.50
CA PHE A 17 20.83 -1.48 13.92
C PHE A 17 21.52 -2.10 15.15
N THR A 18 20.83 -2.94 15.92
CA THR A 18 21.39 -3.61 17.10
C THR A 18 22.21 -4.82 16.70
N THR A 19 21.69 -5.60 15.74
CA THR A 19 22.34 -6.82 15.25
C THR A 19 23.10 -6.61 13.95
N GLU A 20 23.00 -5.42 13.35
CA GLU A 20 23.57 -5.03 12.05
C GLU A 20 23.21 -6.02 10.93
N ALA A 21 22.01 -6.59 10.98
CA ALA A 21 21.56 -7.64 10.07
C ALA A 21 20.30 -7.26 9.32
N PHE A 22 20.19 -7.75 8.08
CA PHE A 22 18.97 -7.68 7.29
C PHE A 22 17.99 -8.77 7.74
N GLY A 23 16.72 -8.39 7.87
CA GLY A 23 15.60 -9.29 8.09
C GLY A 23 14.54 -9.08 7.03
N THR A 24 13.65 -10.05 6.89
CA THR A 24 12.46 -9.92 6.04
C THR A 24 11.21 -10.15 6.86
N MET A 25 10.14 -9.44 6.49
CA MET A 25 8.82 -9.62 7.07
C MET A 25 7.77 -9.72 5.97
N SER A 26 6.69 -10.43 6.27
CA SER A 26 5.60 -10.64 5.32
C SER A 26 4.80 -9.35 5.12
N VAL A 27 4.34 -9.15 3.88
CA VAL A 27 3.30 -8.17 3.54
C VAL A 27 1.92 -8.69 4.01
N PRO A 28 0.87 -7.85 4.08
CA PRO A 28 -0.47 -8.34 4.35
C PRO A 28 -0.90 -9.37 3.30
N ASP A 29 -1.73 -10.34 3.71
CA ASP A 29 -2.20 -11.40 2.84
C ASP A 29 -3.35 -10.91 1.95
N VAL A 30 -2.99 -10.08 0.95
CA VAL A 30 -3.97 -9.41 0.06
C VAL A 30 -4.17 -10.19 -1.26
N TYR A 31 -3.52 -11.35 -1.46
CA TYR A 31 -3.49 -11.98 -2.78
C TYR A 31 -3.93 -13.45 -2.82
N HIS A 32 -5.16 -13.63 -3.29
CA HIS A 32 -5.56 -14.73 -4.16
C HIS A 32 -5.93 -14.26 -5.59
N ILE A 33 -5.58 -13.04 -5.97
CA ILE A 33 -6.04 -12.47 -7.25
C ILE A 33 -4.93 -12.53 -8.29
N ASP A 34 -5.09 -13.49 -9.19
CA ASP A 34 -4.39 -13.59 -10.47
C ASP A 34 -4.47 -12.27 -11.24
N ASN A 35 -3.37 -11.49 -11.25
CA ASN A 35 -2.92 -10.58 -12.33
C ASN A 35 -2.16 -9.35 -11.80
N ASN A 36 -0.83 -9.50 -11.72
CA ASN A 36 0.22 -8.65 -12.30
C ASN A 36 0.17 -7.10 -12.26
N SER A 37 -0.70 -6.46 -11.48
CA SER A 37 -0.75 -4.99 -11.44
C SER A 37 -1.34 -4.45 -10.14
N TYR A 38 -0.59 -4.60 -9.07
CA TYR A 38 -0.83 -3.86 -7.84
C TYR A 38 0.36 -2.95 -7.56
N LEU A 39 0.06 -1.77 -7.05
CA LEU A 39 1.06 -0.89 -6.46
C LEU A 39 1.01 -1.09 -4.94
N MET A 40 2.17 -1.37 -4.35
CA MET A 40 2.33 -1.47 -2.91
C MET A 40 3.22 -0.33 -2.43
N MET A 41 2.79 0.41 -1.41
CA MET A 41 3.59 1.44 -0.79
C MET A 41 3.60 1.27 0.73
N LEU A 42 4.78 1.35 1.32
CA LEU A 42 4.93 1.41 2.77
C LEU A 42 4.80 2.84 3.26
N ALA A 43 4.22 2.97 4.44
CA ALA A 43 4.04 4.23 5.13
C ALA A 43 4.13 4.02 6.64
N LEU A 44 4.25 5.12 7.38
CA LEU A 44 4.02 5.13 8.81
C LEU A 44 2.67 5.80 9.07
N LEU A 45 1.79 5.11 9.80
CA LEU A 45 0.50 5.61 10.22
C LEU A 45 0.35 5.39 11.71
N ASN A 46 0.21 6.48 12.47
CA ASN A 46 0.13 6.45 13.94
C ASN A 46 1.21 5.57 14.58
N GLU A 47 2.47 5.81 14.18
CA GLU A 47 3.67 5.08 14.66
C GLU A 47 3.74 3.60 14.30
N LYS A 48 2.79 3.09 13.51
CA LYS A 48 2.80 1.71 13.00
C LYS A 48 3.16 1.65 11.53
N ILE A 49 3.77 0.55 11.12
CA ILE A 49 4.01 0.27 9.70
C ILE A 49 2.66 0.05 9.03
N ALA A 50 2.40 0.84 7.98
CA ALA A 50 1.25 0.72 7.13
C ALA A 50 1.66 0.27 5.73
N CYS A 51 0.79 -0.51 5.11
CA CYS A 51 0.92 -0.96 3.73
C CYS A 51 -0.32 -0.51 2.96
N MET A 52 -0.12 0.25 1.88
CA MET A 52 -1.18 0.65 0.98
C MET A 52 -1.10 -0.15 -0.30
N VAL A 53 -2.22 -0.79 -0.65
CA VAL A 53 -2.29 -1.72 -1.77
C VAL A 53 -3.34 -1.23 -2.77
N SER A 54 -2.92 -0.95 -4.01
CA SER A 54 -3.83 -0.70 -5.13
C SER A 54 -4.20 -2.01 -5.80
N LEU A 55 -5.50 -2.23 -6.00
CA LEU A 55 -6.00 -3.39 -6.74
C LEU A 55 -6.61 -2.92 -8.06
N GLY A 56 -6.30 -3.63 -9.16
CA GLY A 56 -6.90 -3.39 -10.47
C GLY A 56 -6.13 -2.42 -11.39
N PHE A 57 -4.84 -2.18 -11.16
CA PHE A 57 -4.09 -1.14 -11.86
C PHE A 57 -3.94 -1.28 -13.38
N SER A 58 -4.01 -2.50 -13.90
CA SER A 58 -3.95 -2.73 -15.35
C SER A 58 -5.31 -2.81 -16.06
N LEU A 59 -6.44 -2.87 -15.33
CA LEU A 59 -7.70 -3.28 -15.94
C LEU A 59 -8.62 -2.13 -16.40
N GLY A 60 -8.21 -0.87 -16.23
CA GLY A 60 -9.04 0.29 -16.58
C GLY A 60 -10.38 0.33 -15.84
N LYS A 61 -10.51 -0.42 -14.74
CA LYS A 61 -11.71 -0.49 -13.92
C LYS A 61 -11.71 0.67 -12.94
N VAL A 62 -12.60 1.62 -13.18
CA VAL A 62 -13.00 2.65 -12.22
C VAL A 62 -14.28 2.20 -11.49
N PRO A 63 -14.45 2.54 -10.21
CA PRO A 63 -13.54 3.34 -9.40
C PRO A 63 -12.33 2.54 -8.91
N TRP A 64 -11.22 3.25 -8.70
CA TRP A 64 -9.99 2.70 -8.14
C TRP A 64 -10.17 2.46 -6.66
N HIS A 65 -9.61 1.37 -6.13
CA HIS A 65 -9.61 1.15 -4.69
C HIS A 65 -8.21 0.88 -4.15
N PHE A 66 -7.96 1.47 -2.98
CA PHE A 66 -6.76 1.26 -2.19
C PHE A 66 -7.16 0.69 -0.85
N GLU A 67 -6.49 -0.38 -0.45
CA GLU A 67 -6.62 -0.91 0.90
C GLU A 67 -5.46 -0.44 1.74
N VAL A 68 -5.77 0.09 2.93
CA VAL A 68 -4.78 0.49 3.92
C VAL A 68 -4.74 -0.55 5.01
N TRP A 69 -3.60 -1.21 5.15
CA TRP A 69 -3.32 -2.22 6.15
C TRP A 69 -2.31 -1.67 7.14
N VAL A 70 -2.42 -2.06 8.42
CA VAL A 70 -1.45 -1.71 9.46
C VAL A 70 -0.95 -2.97 10.15
N LEU A 71 0.35 -3.02 10.41
CA LEU A 71 0.98 -4.06 11.20
C LEU A 71 0.90 -3.67 12.67
N ASN A 72 0.15 -4.44 13.46
CA ASN A 72 -0.02 -4.15 14.88
C ASN A 72 1.14 -4.63 15.74
N GLU A 73 1.77 -5.74 15.36
CA GLU A 73 2.91 -6.33 16.05
C GLU A 73 4.06 -6.50 15.06
N TYR A 74 5.19 -5.85 15.35
CA TYR A 74 6.34 -5.84 14.45
C TYR A 74 6.83 -7.27 14.16
N GLY A 75 6.96 -7.63 12.88
CA GLY A 75 7.41 -8.94 12.42
C GLY A 75 6.36 -10.06 12.44
N VAL A 76 5.14 -9.82 12.97
CA VAL A 76 4.09 -10.85 13.06
C VAL A 76 3.12 -10.73 11.89
N LYS A 77 3.19 -11.66 10.92
CA LYS A 77 2.35 -11.64 9.70
C LYS A 77 0.87 -11.56 10.03
N GLU A 78 0.42 -12.29 11.03
CA GLU A 78 -0.99 -12.42 11.42
C GLU A 78 -1.53 -11.14 12.07
N SER A 79 -0.65 -10.21 12.46
CA SER A 79 -1.02 -8.94 13.08
C SER A 79 -1.39 -7.85 12.06
N TRP A 80 -1.25 -8.11 10.76
CA TRP A 80 -1.75 -7.22 9.71
C TRP A 80 -3.27 -7.10 9.81
N THR A 81 -3.76 -5.86 9.94
CA THR A 81 -5.19 -5.57 9.98
C THR A 81 -5.54 -4.51 8.95
N LYS A 82 -6.58 -4.75 8.16
CA LYS A 82 -7.13 -3.77 7.23
C LYS A 82 -7.83 -2.68 8.03
N LEU A 83 -7.42 -1.43 7.85
CA LEU A 83 -8.05 -0.26 8.48
C LEU A 83 -9.08 0.39 7.55
N TYR A 84 -8.69 0.68 6.31
CA TYR A 84 -9.51 1.48 5.39
C TYR A 84 -9.57 0.87 3.99
N THR A 85 -10.69 1.13 3.29
CA THR A 85 -10.79 1.00 1.84
C THR A 85 -11.08 2.39 1.27
N ILE A 86 -10.14 2.92 0.50
CA ILE A 86 -10.24 4.24 -0.11
C ILE A 86 -10.68 4.04 -1.55
N VAL A 87 -11.84 4.55 -1.91
CA VAL A 87 -12.38 4.50 -3.27
C VAL A 87 -12.16 5.86 -3.93
N LEU A 88 -11.53 5.87 -5.10
CA LEU A 88 -11.18 7.07 -5.84
C LEU A 88 -11.75 7.01 -7.26
N GLU A 89 -12.41 8.09 -7.68
CA GLU A 89 -13.07 8.16 -8.99
C GLU A 89 -12.10 8.34 -10.16
N TYR A 90 -10.85 8.74 -9.90
CA TYR A 90 -9.83 9.05 -10.90
C TYR A 90 -8.50 8.33 -10.64
N HIS A 91 -7.58 8.45 -11.59
CA HIS A 91 -6.20 7.95 -11.49
C HIS A 91 -5.40 8.78 -10.48
N PHE A 92 -5.54 8.45 -9.20
CA PHE A 92 -4.71 8.96 -8.12
C PHE A 92 -3.65 7.93 -7.76
N PHE A 93 -2.46 8.42 -7.42
CA PHE A 93 -1.33 7.61 -7.00
C PHE A 93 -0.90 8.10 -5.63
N PRO A 94 -0.76 7.21 -4.65
CA PRO A 94 -0.27 7.63 -3.35
C PRO A 94 1.22 8.01 -3.49
N CYS A 95 1.58 9.19 -2.98
CA CYS A 95 2.97 9.67 -2.99
C CYS A 95 3.66 9.51 -1.64
N GLY A 96 2.88 9.46 -0.56
CA GLY A 96 3.40 9.34 0.80
C GLY A 96 2.34 9.65 1.84
N VAL A 97 2.66 9.34 3.10
CA VAL A 97 1.84 9.64 4.28
C VAL A 97 2.58 10.65 5.14
N PHE A 98 1.87 11.66 5.61
CA PHE A 98 2.38 12.80 6.36
C PHE A 98 2.03 12.67 7.85
N VAL A 99 2.65 13.52 8.66
CA VAL A 99 2.30 13.71 10.08
C VAL A 99 0.79 13.98 10.19
N ASN A 100 0.13 13.32 11.15
CA ASN A 100 -1.33 13.25 11.35
C ASN A 100 -2.08 12.29 10.41
N GLY A 101 -1.40 11.37 9.74
CA GLY A 101 -2.05 10.31 8.95
C GLY A 101 -2.63 10.76 7.60
N LYS A 102 -2.41 12.01 7.20
CA LYS A 102 -2.86 12.52 5.90
C LYS A 102 -2.06 11.89 4.77
N ILE A 103 -2.74 11.43 3.73
CA ILE A 103 -2.14 10.83 2.54
C ILE A 103 -2.11 11.89 1.45
N VAL A 104 -0.93 12.10 0.83
CA VAL A 104 -0.84 12.91 -0.39
C VAL A 104 -0.94 12.00 -1.58
N TRP A 105 -1.86 12.38 -2.46
CA TRP A 105 -2.09 11.74 -3.73
C TRP A 105 -1.59 12.64 -4.84
N TRP A 106 -0.84 12.05 -5.77
CA TRP A 106 -0.63 12.64 -7.07
C TRP A 106 -1.78 12.23 -7.98
N LYS A 107 -2.55 13.22 -8.44
CA LYS A 107 -3.54 13.03 -9.50
C LYS A 107 -2.83 13.17 -10.83
N ARG A 108 -2.89 12.14 -11.66
CA ARG A 108 -2.47 12.30 -13.06
C ARG A 108 -3.45 13.28 -13.73
N GLY A 109 -2.93 14.42 -14.21
CA GLY A 109 -3.73 15.36 -15.00
C GLY A 109 -4.32 14.67 -16.23
N SER A 110 -5.46 15.17 -16.74
CA SER A 110 -5.89 14.80 -18.09
C SER A 110 -4.79 15.17 -19.08
N VAL A 111 -4.85 14.65 -20.31
CA VAL A 111 -3.85 14.93 -21.37
C VAL A 111 -3.62 16.44 -21.60
N THR A 112 -4.50 17.31 -21.10
CA THR A 112 -4.46 18.78 -21.17
C THR A 112 -4.31 19.51 -19.83
N GLY A 113 -4.20 18.80 -18.70
CA GLY A 113 -4.19 19.38 -17.36
C GLY A 113 -2.87 19.14 -16.61
N GLU A 114 -2.42 20.14 -15.86
CA GLU A 114 -1.27 20.02 -14.97
C GLU A 114 -1.53 18.97 -13.87
N PRO A 115 -0.50 18.21 -13.45
CA PRO A 115 -0.62 17.32 -12.30
C PRO A 115 -0.97 18.11 -11.04
N MET A 116 -1.86 17.54 -10.21
CA MET A 116 -2.28 18.16 -8.95
C MET A 116 -1.96 17.24 -7.77
N LEU A 117 -1.47 17.85 -6.68
CA LEU A 117 -1.35 17.20 -5.39
C LEU A 117 -2.63 17.40 -4.58
N CYS A 118 -3.21 16.32 -4.10
CA CYS A 118 -4.39 16.34 -3.24
C CYS A 118 -4.05 15.76 -1.87
N LEU A 119 -4.47 16.44 -0.80
CA LEU A 119 -4.41 15.93 0.56
C LEU A 119 -5.71 15.19 0.88
N TRP A 120 -5.60 13.96 1.38
CA TRP A 120 -6.73 13.18 1.88
C TRP A 120 -6.47 12.80 3.34
N ASP A 121 -7.50 12.95 4.18
CA ASP A 121 -7.44 12.65 5.61
C ASP A 121 -8.24 11.38 5.89
N PRO A 122 -7.60 10.24 6.21
CA PRO A 122 -8.30 9.00 6.57
C PRO A 122 -9.05 9.08 7.89
N ILE A 123 -8.64 9.99 8.78
CA ILE A 123 -9.09 10.02 10.17
C ILE A 123 -10.35 10.89 10.31
N ALA A 124 -10.53 11.86 9.40
CA ALA A 124 -11.65 12.79 9.43
C ALA A 124 -12.99 12.25 8.87
N GLN A 125 -13.14 10.94 8.69
CA GLN A 125 -14.41 10.32 8.28
C GLN A 125 -15.19 9.86 9.51
N GLU A 126 -15.82 10.80 10.21
CA GLU A 126 -16.98 10.55 11.10
C GLU A 126 -18.29 10.87 10.38
#